data_AF-A0A662S1M4-F1
#
_entry.id   AF-A0A662S1M4-F1
#
_cell.length_a   1.000
_cell.length_b   1.000
_cell.length_c   1.000
_cell.angle_alpha   90.00
_cell.angle_beta   90.00
_cell.angle_gamma   90.00
#
_symmetry.space_group_name_H-M   'P 1'
#
loop_
_entity.id
_entity.type
_entity.pdbx_description
1 polymer ?
#
loop_
_entity_poly.entity_id
_entity_poly.type
_entity_poly.pdbx_seq_one_letter_code
_entity_poly.pdbx_strand_id
1 'polypeptide(L)'
;MNRINWNELAMGMSDEIRQICIDARNLEYELETVSELLKIGIFPPINSLVEIYSLTEKIIRQFLGILKSIEKDEKNIEKIEKKFMAMRIEIEKYKEDITRAVVNNNVSQLNIHISIFHMFLYSFVYTVISETRRNAKENAVDVFREVTLDRIGIIPLPEEKRKAEKEELL
;
A
#
# COMPACT_ATOMS: atom_id res chain seq x y z
N MET A 1 -12.92 11.50 -6.79
CA MET A 1 -12.69 10.10 -7.18
C MET A 1 -13.96 9.33 -6.83
N ASN A 2 -14.44 8.45 -7.70
CA ASN A 2 -15.48 7.49 -7.29
C ASN A 2 -14.81 6.47 -6.36
N ARG A 3 -15.36 6.26 -5.16
CA ARG A 3 -14.85 5.28 -4.21
C ARG A 3 -14.79 3.90 -4.84
N ILE A 4 -13.72 3.16 -4.57
CA ILE A 4 -13.58 1.79 -5.06
C ILE A 4 -14.60 0.90 -4.36
N ASN A 5 -15.33 0.09 -5.13
CA ASN A 5 -16.19 -0.93 -4.56
C ASN A 5 -15.37 -2.17 -4.18
N TRP A 6 -14.64 -2.08 -3.05
CA TRP A 6 -13.81 -3.17 -2.53
C TRP A 6 -14.59 -4.46 -2.27
N ASN A 7 -15.87 -4.36 -1.88
CA ASN A 7 -16.72 -5.53 -1.65
C ASN A 7 -16.96 -6.28 -2.96
N GLU A 8 -17.24 -5.55 -4.04
CA GLU A 8 -17.44 -6.14 -5.36
C GLU A 8 -16.15 -6.78 -5.88
N LEU A 9 -15.01 -6.10 -5.72
CA LEU A 9 -13.69 -6.66 -6.07
C LEU A 9 -13.42 -8.00 -5.38
N ALA A 10 -13.91 -8.17 -4.15
CA ALA A 10 -13.67 -9.35 -3.34
C ALA A 10 -14.70 -10.48 -3.55
N MET A 11 -15.75 -10.26 -4.36
CA MET A 11 -16.75 -11.28 -4.64
C MET A 11 -16.14 -12.49 -5.35
N GLY A 12 -16.37 -13.69 -4.80
CA GLY A 12 -15.85 -14.94 -5.35
C GLY A 12 -14.36 -15.19 -5.06
N MET A 13 -13.70 -14.35 -4.26
CA MET A 13 -12.31 -14.54 -3.83
C MET A 13 -12.23 -15.28 -2.49
N SER A 14 -11.02 -15.80 -2.17
CA SER A 14 -10.74 -16.47 -0.90
C SER A 14 -10.95 -15.53 0.30
N ASP A 15 -11.08 -16.11 1.50
CA ASP A 15 -11.25 -15.33 2.75
C ASP A 15 -10.06 -14.38 2.99
N GLU A 16 -8.84 -14.81 2.66
CA GLU A 16 -7.62 -14.02 2.84
C GLU A 16 -7.63 -12.79 1.93
N ILE A 17 -8.01 -12.93 0.67
CA ILE A 17 -8.09 -11.81 -0.27
C ILE A 17 -9.27 -10.89 0.09
N ARG A 18 -10.39 -11.45 0.56
CA ARG A 18 -11.52 -10.67 1.10
C ARG A 18 -11.08 -9.82 2.29
N GLN A 19 -10.24 -10.35 3.17
CA GLN A 19 -9.72 -9.60 4.30
C GLN A 19 -8.80 -8.45 3.87
N ILE A 20 -7.95 -8.65 2.85
CA ILE A 20 -7.16 -7.55 2.24
C ILE A 20 -8.10 -6.44 1.73
N CYS A 21 -9.19 -6.79 1.06
CA CYS A 21 -10.14 -5.79 0.54
C CYS A 21 -10.86 -5.01 1.66
N ILE A 22 -11.17 -5.67 2.77
CA ILE A 22 -11.75 -5.00 3.96
C ILE A 22 -10.74 -4.00 4.54
N ASP A 23 -9.49 -4.42 4.72
CA ASP A 23 -8.45 -3.56 5.28
C ASP A 23 -8.08 -2.42 4.32
N ALA A 24 -8.09 -2.67 3.00
CA ALA A 24 -7.90 -1.66 1.96
C ALA A 24 -9.01 -0.60 1.94
N ARG A 25 -10.27 -1.01 2.14
CA ARG A 25 -11.41 -0.10 2.29
C ARG A 25 -11.27 0.79 3.52
N ASN A 26 -10.86 0.22 4.65
CA ASN A 26 -10.64 0.98 5.87
C ASN A 26 -9.47 1.97 5.68
N LEU A 27 -8.42 1.56 4.97
CA LEU A 27 -7.29 2.41 4.64
C LEU A 27 -7.72 3.57 3.72
N GLU A 28 -8.54 3.30 2.70
CA GLU A 28 -9.11 4.34 1.82
C GLU A 28 -9.89 5.37 2.63
N TYR A 29 -10.72 4.93 3.58
CA TYR A 29 -11.52 5.81 4.43
C TYR A 29 -10.66 6.73 5.30
N GLU A 30 -9.64 6.21 5.98
CA GLU A 30 -8.72 7.01 6.79
C GLU A 30 -7.92 7.98 5.92
N LEU A 31 -7.44 7.52 4.77
CA LEU A 31 -6.69 8.35 3.83
C LEU A 31 -7.54 9.50 3.28
N GLU A 32 -8.79 9.26 2.91
CA GLU A 32 -9.72 10.29 2.48
C GLU A 32 -9.95 11.31 3.59
N THR A 33 -10.25 10.85 4.80
CA THR A 33 -10.49 11.70 5.98
C THR A 33 -9.29 12.60 6.26
N VAL A 34 -8.09 12.02 6.32
CA VAL A 34 -6.85 12.77 6.55
C VAL A 34 -6.59 13.75 5.41
N SER A 35 -6.79 13.34 4.16
CA SER A 35 -6.55 14.21 3.00
C SER A 35 -7.52 15.40 2.95
N GLU A 36 -8.76 15.22 3.36
CA GLU A 36 -9.75 16.31 3.44
C GLU A 36 -9.35 17.36 4.46
N LEU A 37 -8.91 16.94 5.65
CA LEU A 37 -8.42 17.86 6.68
C LEU A 37 -7.17 18.63 6.21
N LEU A 38 -6.22 17.92 5.60
CA LEU A 38 -4.99 18.55 5.09
C LEU A 38 -5.26 19.57 3.98
N LYS A 39 -6.24 19.31 3.09
CA LYS A 39 -6.66 20.24 2.03
C LYS A 39 -7.14 21.58 2.57
N ILE A 40 -7.77 21.59 3.74
CA ILE A 40 -8.26 22.81 4.39
C ILE A 40 -7.29 23.34 5.46
N GLY A 41 -6.06 22.82 5.51
CA GLY A 41 -5.02 23.30 6.41
C GLY A 41 -5.14 22.80 7.85
N ILE A 42 -5.99 21.81 8.11
CA ILE A 42 -6.22 21.27 9.47
C ILE A 42 -5.31 20.07 9.72
N PHE A 43 -4.72 20.04 10.91
CA PHE A 43 -3.94 18.89 11.36
C PHE A 43 -4.86 17.70 11.65
N PRO A 44 -4.64 16.54 11.02
CA PRO A 44 -5.46 15.36 11.25
C PRO A 44 -5.23 14.79 12.66
N PRO A 45 -6.20 14.05 13.21
CA PRO A 45 -6.02 13.30 14.45
C PRO A 45 -4.84 12.32 14.34
N ILE A 46 -3.99 12.27 15.37
CA ILE A 46 -2.84 11.36 15.44
C ILE A 46 -3.28 9.90 15.27
N ASN A 47 -4.43 9.53 15.85
CA ASN A 47 -4.97 8.17 15.75
C ASN A 47 -5.22 7.76 14.29
N SER A 48 -5.70 8.66 13.43
CA SER A 48 -5.89 8.36 12.00
C SER A 48 -4.57 8.15 11.27
N LEU A 49 -3.52 8.92 11.62
CA LEU A 49 -2.18 8.72 11.05
C LEU A 49 -1.58 7.37 11.46
N VAL A 50 -1.77 6.98 12.73
CA VAL A 50 -1.36 5.67 13.24
C VAL A 50 -2.13 4.54 12.53
N GLU A 51 -3.43 4.72 12.34
CA GLU A 51 -4.29 3.72 11.69
C GLU A 51 -3.91 3.50 10.23
N ILE A 52 -3.63 4.57 9.46
CA ILE A 52 -3.13 4.48 8.08
C ILE A 52 -1.90 3.58 7.99
N TYR A 53 -0.92 3.82 8.87
CA TYR A 53 0.31 3.03 8.88
C TYR A 53 0.04 1.58 9.33
N SER A 54 -0.77 1.38 10.37
CA SER A 54 -1.15 0.06 10.88
C SER A 54 -1.83 -0.81 9.81
N LEU A 55 -2.81 -0.24 9.10
CA LEU A 55 -3.52 -0.90 8.01
C LEU A 55 -2.59 -1.21 6.85
N THR A 56 -1.70 -0.29 6.48
CA THR A 56 -0.69 -0.49 5.44
C THR A 56 0.22 -1.67 5.77
N GLU A 57 0.76 -1.72 7.00
CA GLU A 57 1.62 -2.80 7.44
C GLU A 57 0.86 -4.15 7.52
N LYS A 58 -0.40 -4.11 7.95
CA LYS A 58 -1.28 -5.29 8.00
C LYS A 58 -1.51 -5.87 6.60
N ILE A 59 -1.82 -5.02 5.62
CA ILE A 59 -2.03 -5.43 4.22
C ILE A 59 -0.73 -6.05 3.67
N ILE A 60 0.42 -5.41 3.89
CA ILE A 60 1.73 -5.96 3.49
C ILE A 60 1.94 -7.37 4.05
N ARG A 61 1.67 -7.58 5.35
CA ARG A 61 1.79 -8.91 5.98
C ARG A 61 0.83 -9.93 5.37
N GLN A 62 -0.39 -9.54 5.02
CA GLN A 62 -1.37 -10.42 4.40
C GLN A 62 -0.91 -10.86 3.01
N PHE A 63 -0.45 -9.93 2.16
CA PHE A 63 0.12 -10.27 0.85
C PHE A 63 1.29 -11.25 0.99
N LEU A 64 2.23 -10.97 1.89
CA LEU A 64 3.36 -11.87 2.14
C LEU A 64 2.90 -13.25 2.63
N GLY A 65 1.94 -13.30 3.57
CA GLY A 65 1.40 -14.53 4.12
C GLY A 65 0.75 -15.41 3.06
N ILE A 66 -0.05 -14.80 2.18
CA ILE A 66 -0.67 -15.49 1.04
C ILE A 66 0.40 -16.01 0.09
N LEU A 67 1.40 -15.21 -0.28
CA LEU A 67 2.45 -15.70 -1.18
C LEU A 67 3.28 -16.84 -0.57
N LYS A 68 3.56 -16.80 0.72
CA LYS A 68 4.28 -17.87 1.42
C LYS A 68 3.48 -19.17 1.50
N SER A 69 2.15 -19.11 1.53
CA SER A 69 1.33 -20.32 1.53
C SER A 69 1.19 -20.95 0.14
N ILE A 70 1.40 -20.16 -0.92
CA ILE A 70 1.29 -20.61 -2.32
C ILE A 70 2.64 -21.06 -2.88
N GLU A 71 3.71 -20.33 -2.57
CA GLU A 71 5.05 -20.62 -3.08
C GLU A 71 5.64 -21.86 -2.41
N LYS A 72 6.21 -22.75 -3.22
CA LYS A 72 6.80 -24.02 -2.76
C LYS A 72 8.32 -24.01 -2.86
N ASP A 73 8.89 -23.11 -3.66
CA ASP A 73 10.34 -22.96 -3.79
C ASP A 73 10.86 -21.99 -2.71
N GLU A 74 11.65 -22.54 -1.77
CA GLU A 74 12.28 -21.77 -0.69
C GLU A 74 13.10 -20.57 -1.19
N LYS A 75 13.79 -20.70 -2.33
CA LYS A 75 14.57 -19.58 -2.90
C LYS A 75 13.67 -18.47 -3.40
N ASN A 76 12.47 -18.80 -3.88
CA ASN A 76 11.50 -17.79 -4.28
C ASN A 76 10.84 -17.14 -3.06
N ILE A 77 10.56 -17.91 -2.01
CA ILE A 77 10.09 -17.37 -0.72
C ILE A 77 11.08 -16.33 -0.18
N GLU A 78 12.37 -16.63 -0.14
CA GLU A 78 13.39 -15.67 0.31
C GLU A 78 13.41 -14.39 -0.53
N LYS A 79 13.27 -14.51 -1.85
CA LYS A 79 13.21 -13.33 -2.75
C LYS A 79 11.97 -12.49 -2.49
N ILE A 80 10.82 -13.13 -2.27
CA ILE A 80 9.56 -12.47 -1.92
C ILE A 80 9.71 -11.73 -0.60
N GLU A 81 10.24 -12.40 0.42
CA GLU A 81 10.48 -11.80 1.74
C GLU A 81 11.40 -10.58 1.66
N LYS A 82 12.49 -10.66 0.88
CA LYS A 82 13.39 -9.51 0.66
C LYS A 82 12.66 -8.33 0.02
N LYS A 83 11.80 -8.58 -0.98
CA LYS A 83 11.01 -7.53 -1.65
C LYS A 83 10.00 -6.88 -0.68
N PHE A 84 9.28 -7.67 0.11
CA PHE A 84 8.38 -7.13 1.15
C PHE A 84 9.11 -6.44 2.28
N MET A 85 10.31 -6.90 2.65
CA MET A 85 11.13 -6.23 3.65
C MET A 85 11.58 -4.85 3.15
N ALA A 86 12.00 -4.74 1.89
CA ALA A 86 12.32 -3.45 1.28
C ALA A 86 11.09 -2.50 1.28
N MET A 87 9.91 -3.01 0.91
CA MET A 87 8.65 -2.27 1.01
C MET A 87 8.39 -1.74 2.43
N ARG A 88 8.54 -2.60 3.44
CA ARG A 88 8.33 -2.22 4.84
C ARG A 88 9.32 -1.15 5.29
N ILE A 89 10.60 -1.30 4.95
CA ILE A 89 11.64 -0.30 5.27
C ILE A 89 11.27 1.07 4.69
N GLU A 90 10.79 1.12 3.46
CA GLU A 90 10.33 2.39 2.87
C GLU A 90 9.12 2.96 3.61
N ILE A 91 8.12 2.13 3.95
CA ILE A 91 6.96 2.57 4.74
C ILE A 91 7.36 3.07 6.13
N GLU A 92 8.34 2.47 6.81
CA GLU A 92 8.88 2.98 8.07
C GLU A 92 9.49 4.37 7.92
N LYS A 93 10.28 4.60 6.87
CA LYS A 93 10.85 5.93 6.61
C LYS A 93 9.74 6.98 6.45
N TYR A 94 8.65 6.65 5.74
CA TYR A 94 7.53 7.59 5.61
C TYR A 94 6.78 7.82 6.92
N LYS A 95 6.70 6.83 7.81
CA LYS A 95 6.17 7.03 9.16
C LYS A 95 7.05 7.98 9.98
N GLU A 96 8.36 7.84 9.90
CA GLU A 96 9.31 8.77 10.53
C GLU A 96 9.16 10.18 9.96
N ASP A 97 9.02 10.31 8.64
CA ASP A 97 8.78 11.58 7.95
C ASP A 97 7.46 12.23 8.40
N ILE A 98 6.38 11.46 8.49
CA ILE A 98 5.09 11.90 9.06
C ILE A 98 5.25 12.37 10.49
N THR A 99 5.97 11.60 11.32
CA THR A 99 6.21 11.94 12.72
C THR A 99 6.95 13.27 12.84
N ARG A 100 7.96 13.50 12.00
CA ARG A 100 8.68 14.78 11.92
C ARG A 100 7.77 15.92 11.48
N ALA A 101 6.93 15.70 10.46
CA ALA A 101 5.96 16.69 10.00
C ALA A 101 4.95 17.05 11.10
N VAL A 102 4.49 16.07 11.88
CA VAL A 102 3.61 16.25 13.04
C VAL A 102 4.28 17.10 14.12
N VAL A 103 5.50 16.73 14.55
CA VAL A 103 6.25 17.47 15.57
C VAL A 103 6.51 18.92 15.14
N ASN A 104 6.79 19.14 13.86
CA ASN A 104 7.06 20.46 13.30
C ASN A 104 5.78 21.25 12.93
N ASN A 105 4.58 20.69 13.16
CA ASN A 105 3.30 21.25 12.74
C ASN A 105 3.26 21.65 11.24
N ASN A 106 3.91 20.85 10.38
CA ASN A 106 4.02 21.12 8.95
C ASN A 106 2.99 20.33 8.14
N VAL A 107 1.82 20.94 7.92
CA VAL A 107 0.71 20.36 7.13
C VAL A 107 1.13 20.05 5.69
N SER A 108 1.97 20.89 5.08
CA SER A 108 2.42 20.68 3.69
C SER A 108 3.27 19.42 3.55
N GLN A 109 4.24 19.23 4.46
CA GLN A 109 5.05 18.00 4.49
C GLN A 109 4.20 16.78 4.80
N LEU A 110 3.27 16.90 5.76
CA LEU A 110 2.36 15.82 6.10
C LEU A 110 1.53 15.37 4.87
N ASN A 111 1.05 16.32 4.07
CA ASN A 111 0.32 16.03 2.84
C ASN A 111 1.16 15.28 1.79
N ILE A 112 2.44 15.66 1.63
CA ILE A 112 3.37 14.95 0.74
C ILE A 112 3.55 13.51 1.20
N HIS A 113 3.79 13.28 2.50
CA HIS A 113 4.04 11.93 3.01
C HIS A 113 2.78 11.06 3.02
N ILE A 114 1.58 11.63 3.21
CA ILE A 114 0.31 10.91 3.09
C ILE A 114 0.05 10.42 1.66
N SER A 115 0.50 11.16 0.64
CA SER A 115 0.34 10.75 -0.77
C SER A 115 0.97 9.38 -1.10
N ILE A 116 1.98 8.97 -0.34
CA ILE A 116 2.63 7.67 -0.50
C ILE A 116 1.70 6.52 -0.18
N PHE A 117 0.88 6.66 0.86
CA PHE A 117 -0.07 5.64 1.27
C PHE A 117 -1.22 5.52 0.26
N HIS A 118 -1.63 6.63 -0.37
CA HIS A 118 -2.51 6.59 -1.55
C HIS A 118 -1.87 5.84 -2.71
N MET A 119 -0.59 6.11 -3.00
CA MET A 119 0.12 5.39 -4.06
C MET A 119 0.24 3.89 -3.77
N PHE A 120 0.52 3.51 -2.52
CA PHE A 120 0.48 2.10 -2.09
C PHE A 120 -0.91 1.49 -2.31
N LEU A 121 -1.96 2.13 -1.82
CA LEU A 121 -3.33 1.62 -1.93
C LEU A 121 -3.76 1.44 -3.38
N TYR A 122 -3.57 2.44 -4.24
CA TYR A 122 -4.11 2.41 -5.59
C TYR A 122 -3.18 1.78 -6.62
N SER A 123 -1.86 1.98 -6.50
CA SER A 123 -0.91 1.46 -7.50
C SER A 123 -0.53 0.01 -7.21
N PHE A 124 -0.49 -0.39 -5.94
CA PHE A 124 -0.17 -1.75 -5.54
C PHE A 124 -1.44 -2.55 -5.20
N VAL A 125 -2.14 -2.22 -4.12
CA VAL A 125 -3.23 -3.08 -3.60
C VAL A 125 -4.36 -3.20 -4.61
N TYR A 126 -4.94 -2.09 -5.07
CA TYR A 126 -6.03 -2.11 -6.05
C TYR A 126 -5.62 -2.80 -7.35
N THR A 127 -4.43 -2.51 -7.87
CA THR A 127 -3.94 -3.12 -9.10
C THR A 127 -3.85 -4.64 -8.96
N VAL A 128 -3.24 -5.13 -7.88
CA VAL A 128 -3.11 -6.57 -7.67
C VAL A 128 -4.46 -7.25 -7.58
N ILE A 129 -5.37 -6.72 -6.76
CA ILE A 129 -6.71 -7.30 -6.59
C ILE A 129 -7.52 -7.25 -7.89
N SER A 130 -7.49 -6.13 -8.61
CA SER A 130 -8.28 -5.95 -9.84
C SER A 130 -7.76 -6.79 -11.00
N GLU A 131 -6.44 -6.95 -11.15
CA GLU A 131 -5.84 -7.82 -12.17
C GLU A 131 -6.04 -9.29 -11.80
N THR A 132 -5.94 -9.63 -10.51
CA THR A 132 -6.31 -10.96 -10.02
C THR A 132 -7.75 -11.28 -10.41
N ARG A 133 -8.72 -10.42 -10.07
CA ARG A 133 -10.14 -10.64 -10.41
C ARG A 133 -10.36 -10.82 -11.91
N ARG A 134 -9.74 -9.96 -12.73
CA ARG A 134 -9.92 -9.96 -14.19
C ARG A 134 -9.42 -11.24 -14.84
N ASN A 135 -8.34 -11.81 -14.31
CA ASN A 135 -7.65 -12.94 -14.93
C ASN A 135 -7.94 -14.28 -14.21
N ALA A 136 -8.52 -14.25 -13.01
CA ALA A 136 -8.94 -15.41 -12.24
C ALA A 136 -10.19 -16.09 -12.84
N LYS A 137 -10.06 -16.69 -14.02
CA LYS A 137 -11.12 -17.55 -14.56
C LYS A 137 -11.24 -18.84 -13.74
N GLU A 138 -10.13 -19.54 -13.53
CA GLU A 138 -10.11 -20.84 -12.83
C GLU A 138 -9.01 -20.96 -11.75
N ASN A 139 -8.03 -20.04 -11.73
CA ASN A 139 -6.91 -20.10 -10.78
C ASN A 139 -6.52 -18.72 -10.25
N ALA A 140 -7.34 -18.19 -9.33
CA ALA A 140 -7.11 -16.89 -8.71
C ALA A 140 -5.78 -16.81 -7.95
N VAL A 141 -5.29 -17.95 -7.46
CA VAL A 141 -4.12 -18.06 -6.59
C VAL A 141 -2.84 -17.85 -7.37
N ASP A 142 -2.68 -18.52 -8.52
CA ASP A 142 -1.48 -18.34 -9.36
C ASP A 142 -1.44 -16.95 -10.00
N VAL A 143 -2.59 -16.44 -10.43
CA VAL A 143 -2.70 -15.07 -10.95
C VAL A 143 -2.35 -14.04 -9.87
N PHE A 144 -2.85 -14.21 -8.64
CA PHE A 144 -2.51 -13.33 -7.52
C PHE A 144 -1.00 -13.34 -7.27
N ARG A 145 -0.37 -14.51 -7.30
CA ARG A 145 1.07 -14.64 -7.15
C ARG A 145 1.83 -13.86 -8.23
N GLU A 146 1.54 -14.12 -9.49
CA GLU A 146 2.20 -13.47 -10.63
C GLU A 146 2.07 -11.95 -10.57
N VAL A 147 0.85 -11.46 -10.42
CA VAL A 147 0.58 -10.02 -10.36
C VAL A 147 1.27 -9.37 -9.17
N THR A 148 1.25 -10.01 -7.98
CA THR A 148 1.93 -9.45 -6.81
C THR A 148 3.43 -9.34 -7.03
N LEU A 149 4.05 -10.37 -7.63
CA LEU A 149 5.49 -10.40 -7.90
C LEU A 149 5.94 -9.32 -8.89
N ASP A 150 5.10 -9.01 -9.88
CA ASP A 150 5.31 -7.95 -10.85
C ASP A 150 5.17 -6.57 -10.21
N ARG A 151 4.19 -6.40 -9.30
CA ARG A 151 3.86 -5.10 -8.71
C ARG A 151 4.69 -4.71 -7.50
N ILE A 152 5.18 -5.67 -6.71
CA ILE A 152 5.91 -5.37 -5.47
C ILE A 152 7.22 -4.59 -5.68
N GLY A 153 7.82 -4.69 -6.86
CA GLY A 153 9.03 -3.91 -7.21
C GLY A 153 8.74 -2.47 -7.62
N ILE A 154 7.47 -2.08 -7.76
CA ILE A 154 7.03 -0.80 -8.35
C ILE A 154 6.40 0.09 -7.27
N ILE A 155 6.90 0.06 -6.04
CA ILE A 155 6.42 1.01 -5.03
C ILE A 155 6.88 2.40 -5.48
N PRO A 156 5.97 3.35 -5.76
CA PRO A 156 6.37 4.64 -6.26
C PRO A 156 7.09 5.43 -5.15
N LEU A 157 8.32 5.83 -5.42
CA LEU A 157 8.94 6.93 -4.69
C LEU A 157 8.15 8.23 -4.98
N PRO A 158 7.97 9.13 -3.99
CA PRO A 158 7.35 10.43 -4.24
C PRO A 158 8.14 11.15 -5.34
N GLU A 159 7.46 11.87 -6.23
CA GLU A 159 8.09 12.53 -7.40
C GLU A 159 9.28 13.42 -7.02
N GLU A 160 9.26 14.01 -5.82
CA GLU A 160 10.36 14.82 -5.28
C GLU A 160 11.66 14.02 -5.08
N LYS A 161 11.58 12.76 -4.65
CA LYS A 161 12.76 11.86 -4.59
C LYS A 161 13.20 11.41 -5.99
N ARG A 162 12.27 11.21 -6.93
CA ARG A 162 12.59 10.86 -8.33
C ARG A 162 13.30 11.99 -9.09
N LYS A 163 13.05 13.25 -8.71
CA LYS A 163 13.80 14.40 -9.25
C LYS A 163 15.20 14.51 -8.63
N ALA A 164 15.31 14.37 -7.31
CA ALA A 164 16.60 14.40 -6.61
C ALA A 164 17.57 13.29 -7.09
N GLU A 165 17.09 12.06 -7.27
CA GLU A 165 17.93 10.95 -7.78
C GLU A 165 18.33 11.11 -9.25
N LYS A 166 17.54 11.83 -10.07
CA LYS A 166 17.90 12.16 -11.45
C LYS A 166 18.91 13.31 -11.54
N GLU A 167 18.91 14.21 -10.57
CA GLU A 167 19.88 15.32 -10.48
C GLU A 167 21.22 14.87 -9.91
N GLU A 168 21.28 13.80 -9.10
CA GLU A 168 22.56 13.20 -8.64
C GLU A 168 23.24 12.30 -9.69
N LEU A 169 22.56 11.97 -10.80
CA LEU A 169 23.06 11.15 -11.90
C LEU A 169 23.42 11.95 -13.17
N LEU A 170 23.38 13.29 -13.09
CA LEU A 170 23.78 14.25 -14.13
C LEU A 170 24.93 15.12 -13.64
#